data_AF-I3WR45-F1
#
_entry.id   AF-I3WR45-F1
#
_cell.length_a   1.000
_cell.length_b   1.000
_cell.length_c   1.000
_cell.angle_alpha   90.00
_cell.angle_beta   90.00
_cell.angle_gamma   90.00
#
_symmetry.space_group_name_H-M   'P 1'
#
loop_
_entity.id
_entity.type
_entity.pdbx_description
1 polymer ?
#
loop_
_entity_poly.entity_id
_entity_poly.type
_entity_poly.pdbx_seq_one_letter_code
_entity_poly.pdbx_strand_id
1 'polypeptide(L)'
;SIMSPVPMLIGMNAQDGSEVVLEDRRLGEFSQFNDVDHEYLKSYSLEYCYRHNYSMNREATADAILSKYTFWPDRAAVWAIKENFIQFATDAYYTAPMQLSAHLHSASGSRVFQYVNNYNFSKQHPDLKFIPDWMGVCRDCDLYLMFGYPFLPDELRPIGLRGINFTDMDRNASRTFSNIIRRFTYYQNPNFLYDGSWVAYEPRRHWYMNFNYSHEEDWKVPGTIARDYRYQDVAFWNEYIPALVNYMTTTFSP
;
A
#
# COMPACT_ATOMS: atom_id res chain seq x y z
N SER A 1 -23.12 -14.55 17.70
CA SER A 1 -23.00 -13.09 17.71
C SER A 1 -23.54 -12.58 16.39
N ILE A 2 -24.59 -11.74 16.39
CA ILE A 2 -25.08 -11.11 15.17
C ILE A 2 -24.09 -9.96 14.91
N MET A 3 -23.28 -10.04 13.85
CA MET A 3 -22.36 -8.97 13.48
C MET A 3 -23.20 -7.73 13.15
N SER A 4 -23.06 -6.67 13.94
CA SER A 4 -23.64 -5.37 13.61
C SER A 4 -22.68 -4.67 12.64
N PRO A 5 -23.15 -4.16 11.49
CA PRO A 5 -22.31 -3.43 10.56
C PRO A 5 -21.84 -2.11 11.18
N VAL A 6 -20.60 -2.07 11.67
CA VAL A 6 -19.96 -0.86 12.17
C VAL A 6 -19.32 -0.12 10.99
N PRO A 7 -19.38 1.23 10.92
CA PRO A 7 -18.63 2.00 9.94
C PRO A 7 -17.13 1.71 10.01
N MET A 8 -16.48 1.62 8.85
CA MET A 8 -15.05 1.29 8.75
C MET A 8 -14.33 2.36 7.94
N LEU A 9 -13.19 2.84 8.45
CA LEU A 9 -12.21 3.59 7.70
C LEU A 9 -10.99 2.71 7.53
N ILE A 10 -10.58 2.46 6.30
CA ILE A 10 -9.47 1.58 5.96
C ILE A 10 -8.59 2.26 4.91
N GLY A 11 -7.28 2.06 4.94
CA GLY A 11 -6.41 2.59 3.90
C GLY A 11 -4.98 2.09 4.01
N MET A 12 -4.24 2.31 2.93
CA MET A 12 -2.90 1.77 2.69
C MET A 12 -1.97 2.85 2.18
N ASN A 13 -0.68 2.64 2.30
CA ASN A 13 0.35 3.42 1.62
C ASN A 13 0.64 2.84 0.24
N ALA A 14 0.96 3.69 -0.74
CA ALA A 14 1.16 3.23 -2.11
C ALA A 14 2.32 2.22 -2.27
N GLN A 15 3.28 2.21 -1.34
CA GLN A 15 4.46 1.34 -1.37
C GLN A 15 4.66 0.62 -0.01
N ASP A 16 3.57 0.17 0.64
CA ASP A 16 3.63 -0.60 1.91
C ASP A 16 4.57 -1.83 1.83
N GLY A 17 4.73 -2.42 0.64
CA GLY A 17 5.64 -3.54 0.39
C GLY A 17 7.13 -3.23 0.60
N SER A 18 7.51 -1.96 0.80
CA SER A 18 8.88 -1.59 1.16
C SER A 18 9.35 -2.23 2.48
N GLU A 19 8.42 -2.54 3.39
CA GLU A 19 8.73 -3.20 4.67
C GLU A 19 9.42 -4.56 4.47
N VAL A 20 9.01 -5.33 3.46
CA VAL A 20 9.61 -6.64 3.15
C VAL A 20 11.11 -6.53 2.89
N VAL A 21 11.55 -5.42 2.28
CA VAL A 21 12.97 -5.13 2.05
C VAL A 21 13.71 -4.84 3.35
N LEU A 22 13.06 -4.17 4.30
CA LEU A 22 13.66 -3.79 5.59
C LEU A 22 13.73 -4.96 6.57
N GLU A 23 12.74 -5.86 6.55
CA GLU A 23 12.73 -7.06 7.40
C GLU A 23 13.81 -8.06 6.98
N ASP A 24 14.13 -8.12 5.68
CA ASP A 24 15.27 -8.88 5.19
C ASP A 24 16.57 -8.06 5.34
N ARG A 25 17.33 -8.36 6.40
CA ARG A 25 18.63 -7.71 6.67
C ARG A 25 19.57 -7.74 5.46
N ARG A 26 19.55 -8.79 4.64
CA ARG A 26 20.39 -8.90 3.44
C ARG A 26 19.98 -7.85 2.40
N LEU A 27 18.68 -7.61 2.24
CA LEU A 27 18.17 -6.62 1.30
C LEU A 27 18.29 -5.19 1.83
N GLY A 28 17.87 -4.93 3.07
CA GLY A 28 17.84 -3.59 3.64
C GLY A 28 19.20 -3.09 4.11
N GLU A 29 19.80 -3.79 5.08
CA GLU A 29 20.97 -3.32 5.84
C GLU A 29 22.28 -3.50 5.07
N PHE A 30 22.45 -4.64 4.36
CA PHE A 30 23.74 -5.00 3.76
C PHE A 30 23.87 -4.64 2.27
N SER A 31 22.77 -4.69 1.50
CA SER A 31 22.83 -4.44 0.05
C SER A 31 22.13 -3.14 -0.39
N GLN A 32 21.45 -2.42 0.51
CA GLN A 32 20.66 -1.23 0.16
C GLN A 32 19.75 -1.47 -1.05
N PHE A 33 19.09 -2.62 -1.07
CA PHE A 33 18.18 -3.05 -2.12
C PHE A 33 18.86 -3.25 -3.49
N ASN A 34 20.19 -3.38 -3.57
CA ASN A 34 20.92 -3.60 -4.82
C ASN A 34 20.95 -5.05 -5.27
N ASP A 35 20.73 -6.00 -4.36
CA ASP A 35 20.76 -7.44 -4.66
C ASP A 35 19.46 -7.97 -5.28
N VAL A 36 18.50 -7.10 -5.59
CA VAL A 36 17.23 -7.47 -6.22
C VAL A 36 17.38 -7.46 -7.74
N ASP A 37 17.56 -8.64 -8.30
CA ASP A 37 17.58 -8.91 -9.73
C ASP A 37 16.41 -9.83 -10.14
N HIS A 38 16.40 -10.26 -11.40
CA HIS A 38 15.38 -11.18 -11.90
C HIS A 38 15.39 -12.56 -11.23
N GLU A 39 16.55 -13.06 -10.84
CA GLU A 39 16.66 -14.35 -10.14
C GLU A 39 16.14 -14.23 -8.71
N TYR A 40 16.39 -13.09 -8.06
CA TYR A 40 15.78 -12.77 -6.78
C TYR A 40 14.25 -12.75 -6.89
N LEU A 41 13.68 -12.02 -7.87
CA LEU A 41 12.22 -11.99 -8.09
C LEU A 41 11.64 -13.40 -8.30
N LYS A 42 12.31 -14.23 -9.09
CA LYS A 42 11.88 -15.61 -9.35
C LYS A 42 11.94 -16.46 -8.08
N SER A 43 13.05 -16.42 -7.35
CA SER A 43 13.22 -17.18 -6.11
C SER A 43 12.21 -16.76 -5.05
N TYR A 44 11.96 -15.46 -4.91
CA TYR A 44 10.97 -14.92 -3.99
C TYR A 44 9.53 -15.32 -4.37
N SER A 45 9.19 -15.33 -5.67
CA SER A 45 7.87 -15.80 -6.14
C SER A 45 7.63 -17.28 -5.81
N LEU A 46 8.65 -18.12 -5.98
CA LEU A 46 8.61 -19.54 -5.58
C LEU A 46 8.47 -19.71 -4.07
N GLU A 47 9.22 -18.91 -3.30
CA GLU A 47 9.19 -18.94 -1.85
C GLU A 47 7.81 -18.49 -1.32
N TYR A 48 7.24 -17.43 -1.89
CA TYR A 48 5.87 -16.99 -1.60
C TYR A 48 4.88 -18.13 -1.78
N CYS A 49 4.91 -18.81 -2.93
CA CYS A 49 4.03 -19.95 -3.20
C CYS A 49 4.23 -21.10 -2.19
N TYR A 50 5.48 -21.33 -1.76
CA TYR A 50 5.79 -22.33 -0.73
C TYR A 50 5.22 -21.95 0.64
N ARG A 51 5.42 -20.71 1.10
CA ARG A 51 4.90 -20.20 2.37
C ARG A 51 3.37 -20.24 2.43
N HIS A 52 2.70 -20.03 1.30
CA HIS A 52 1.24 -20.10 1.18
C HIS A 52 0.69 -21.49 0.83
N ASN A 53 1.53 -22.52 0.84
CA ASN A 53 1.15 -23.93 0.60
C ASN A 53 0.43 -24.17 -0.75
N TYR A 54 0.85 -23.46 -1.80
CA TYR A 54 0.35 -23.65 -3.16
C TYR A 54 0.97 -24.90 -3.78
N SER A 55 0.47 -26.08 -3.39
CA SER A 55 1.10 -27.38 -3.67
C SER A 55 0.80 -27.96 -5.06
N MET A 56 -0.41 -27.78 -5.60
CA MET A 56 -0.82 -28.46 -6.85
C MET A 56 -0.19 -27.87 -8.12
N ASN A 57 -0.03 -26.55 -8.19
CA ASN A 57 0.47 -25.87 -9.40
C ASN A 57 1.51 -24.80 -9.09
N ARG A 58 2.45 -25.13 -8.19
CA ARG A 58 3.40 -24.18 -7.61
C ARG A 58 4.22 -23.43 -8.64
N GLU A 59 4.81 -24.15 -9.59
CA GLU A 59 5.71 -23.57 -10.60
C GLU A 59 4.96 -22.64 -11.54
N ALA A 60 3.80 -23.07 -12.09
CA ALA A 60 3.00 -22.19 -12.93
C ALA A 60 2.45 -20.98 -12.17
N THR A 61 2.15 -21.13 -10.87
CA THR A 61 1.73 -20.01 -10.02
C THR A 61 2.86 -19.01 -9.83
N ALA A 62 4.07 -19.49 -9.52
CA ALA A 62 5.25 -18.64 -9.41
C ALA A 62 5.60 -17.95 -10.74
N ASP A 63 5.51 -18.67 -11.86
CA ASP A 63 5.74 -18.12 -13.19
C ASP A 63 4.69 -17.06 -13.57
N ALA A 64 3.43 -17.25 -13.17
CA ALA A 64 2.39 -16.24 -13.37
C ALA A 64 2.66 -14.96 -12.55
N ILE A 65 3.09 -15.10 -11.30
CA ILE A 65 3.49 -13.97 -10.45
C ILE A 65 4.70 -13.27 -11.08
N LEU A 66 5.75 -14.01 -11.42
CA LEU A 66 6.94 -13.46 -12.05
C LEU A 66 6.58 -12.72 -13.35
N SER A 67 5.74 -13.31 -14.19
CA SER A 67 5.28 -12.70 -15.44
C SER A 67 4.52 -11.41 -15.20
N LYS A 68 3.69 -11.34 -14.16
CA LYS A 68 2.90 -10.16 -13.81
C LYS A 68 3.78 -8.98 -13.37
N TYR A 69 4.84 -9.25 -12.63
CA TYR A 69 5.77 -8.24 -12.08
C TYR A 69 7.07 -8.09 -12.88
N THR A 70 7.16 -8.68 -14.07
CA THR A 70 8.27 -8.43 -15.00
C THR A 70 7.97 -7.19 -15.84
N PHE A 71 8.90 -6.24 -15.87
CA PHE A 71 8.85 -5.13 -16.80
C PHE A 71 9.24 -5.59 -18.21
N TRP A 72 8.25 -6.08 -18.96
CA TRP A 72 8.46 -6.65 -20.31
C TRP A 72 9.11 -5.72 -21.34
N PRO A 73 8.91 -4.38 -21.33
CA PRO A 73 9.58 -3.49 -22.28
C PRO A 73 11.11 -3.53 -22.17
N ASP A 74 11.65 -3.70 -20.95
CA ASP A 74 13.08 -3.88 -20.71
C ASP A 74 13.33 -4.73 -19.47
N ARG A 75 13.63 -6.02 -19.68
CA ARG A 75 13.96 -6.96 -18.62
C ARG A 75 15.31 -6.68 -17.94
N ALA A 76 16.16 -5.81 -18.48
CA ALA A 76 17.42 -5.45 -17.85
C ALA A 76 17.32 -4.17 -17.00
N ALA A 77 16.16 -3.51 -16.97
CA ALA A 77 15.96 -2.27 -16.25
C ALA A 77 15.97 -2.49 -14.73
N VAL A 78 17.14 -2.28 -14.11
CA VAL A 78 17.36 -2.49 -12.66
C VAL A 78 16.37 -1.71 -11.79
N TRP A 79 16.06 -0.47 -12.15
CA TRP A 79 15.08 0.35 -11.40
C TRP A 79 13.68 -0.27 -11.46
N ALA A 80 13.27 -0.80 -12.61
CA ALA A 80 11.94 -1.37 -12.80
C ALA A 80 11.79 -2.71 -12.06
N ILE A 81 12.86 -3.52 -12.01
CA ILE A 81 12.88 -4.76 -11.22
C ILE A 81 12.63 -4.44 -9.74
N LYS A 82 13.33 -3.44 -9.20
CA LYS A 82 13.21 -2.98 -7.82
C LYS A 82 11.81 -2.45 -7.50
N GLU A 83 11.28 -1.55 -8.34
CA GLU A 83 9.93 -1.02 -8.17
C GLU A 83 8.86 -2.12 -8.25
N ASN A 84 9.00 -3.06 -9.20
CA ASN A 84 8.07 -4.17 -9.34
C ASN A 84 8.15 -5.16 -8.18
N PHE A 85 9.32 -5.34 -7.55
CA PHE A 85 9.42 -6.14 -6.33
C PHE A 85 8.60 -5.50 -5.19
N ILE A 86 8.77 -4.19 -4.96
CA ILE A 86 7.98 -3.46 -3.97
C ILE A 86 6.50 -3.56 -4.30
N GLN A 87 6.14 -3.43 -5.59
CA GLN A 87 4.76 -3.52 -6.02
C GLN A 87 4.17 -4.93 -5.83
N PHE A 88 4.95 -5.98 -6.09
CA PHE A 88 4.57 -7.35 -5.79
C PHE A 88 4.25 -7.49 -4.30
N ALA A 89 5.20 -7.17 -3.42
CA ALA A 89 4.98 -7.24 -1.98
C ALA A 89 3.77 -6.40 -1.54
N THR A 90 3.62 -5.18 -2.10
CA THR A 90 2.52 -4.26 -1.80
C THR A 90 1.17 -4.87 -2.18
N ASP A 91 1.08 -5.47 -3.36
CA ASP A 91 -0.18 -6.04 -3.85
C ASP A 91 -0.56 -7.31 -3.10
N ALA A 92 0.40 -8.21 -2.89
CA ALA A 92 0.18 -9.50 -2.27
C ALA A 92 -0.16 -9.41 -0.78
N TYR A 93 0.53 -8.55 -0.03
CA TYR A 93 0.38 -8.48 1.43
C TYR A 93 -0.59 -7.40 1.92
N TYR A 94 -0.84 -6.35 1.13
CA TYR A 94 -1.68 -5.22 1.56
C TYR A 94 -2.83 -4.95 0.61
N THR A 95 -2.55 -4.60 -0.65
CA THR A 95 -3.61 -4.11 -1.57
C THR A 95 -4.71 -5.13 -1.78
N ALA A 96 -4.37 -6.37 -2.14
CA ALA A 96 -5.35 -7.43 -2.40
C ALA A 96 -6.19 -7.80 -1.15
N PRO A 97 -5.59 -8.11 0.02
CA PRO A 97 -6.38 -8.44 1.22
C PRO A 97 -7.19 -7.25 1.75
N MET A 98 -6.68 -6.02 1.64
CA MET A 98 -7.42 -4.82 2.06
C MET A 98 -8.62 -4.52 1.18
N GLN A 99 -8.47 -4.69 -0.13
CA GLN A 99 -9.59 -4.53 -1.07
C GLN A 99 -10.66 -5.59 -0.84
N LEU A 100 -10.26 -6.84 -0.58
CA LEU A 100 -11.19 -7.90 -0.20
C LEU A 100 -11.92 -7.55 1.11
N SER A 101 -11.20 -7.03 2.10
CA SER A 101 -11.78 -6.61 3.37
C SER A 101 -12.80 -5.47 3.19
N ALA A 102 -12.44 -4.43 2.45
CA ALA A 102 -13.34 -3.32 2.11
C ALA A 102 -14.60 -3.81 1.37
N HIS A 103 -14.43 -4.73 0.42
CA HIS A 103 -15.54 -5.35 -0.32
C HIS A 103 -16.48 -6.12 0.62
N LEU A 104 -15.96 -7.05 1.43
CA LEU A 104 -16.78 -7.88 2.32
C LEU A 104 -17.53 -7.03 3.37
N HIS A 105 -16.86 -6.02 3.95
CA HIS A 105 -17.50 -5.10 4.88
C HIS A 105 -18.60 -4.28 4.20
N SER A 106 -18.36 -3.71 3.02
CA SER A 106 -19.37 -2.94 2.30
C SER A 106 -20.55 -3.82 1.86
N ALA A 107 -20.29 -5.04 1.36
CA ALA A 107 -21.31 -6.00 0.94
C ALA A 107 -22.19 -6.51 2.10
N SER A 108 -21.66 -6.54 3.31
CA SER A 108 -22.42 -6.88 4.53
C SER A 108 -23.22 -5.72 5.12
N GLY A 109 -23.15 -4.53 4.51
CA GLY A 109 -23.92 -3.34 4.90
C GLY A 109 -23.16 -2.33 5.75
N SER A 110 -21.87 -2.54 6.05
CA SER A 110 -21.06 -1.52 6.70
C SER A 110 -20.80 -0.33 5.78
N ARG A 111 -20.87 0.89 6.32
CA ARG A 111 -20.41 2.09 5.62
C ARG A 111 -18.89 2.12 5.65
N VAL A 112 -18.26 1.80 4.53
CA VAL A 112 -16.80 1.75 4.39
C VAL A 112 -16.30 3.02 3.72
N PHE A 113 -15.22 3.59 4.24
CA PHE A 113 -14.45 4.66 3.60
C PHE A 113 -13.05 4.14 3.38
N GLN A 114 -12.57 4.21 2.14
CA GLN A 114 -11.22 3.80 1.79
C GLN A 114 -10.35 5.01 1.46
N TYR A 115 -9.08 4.99 1.85
CA TYR A 115 -8.05 5.89 1.31
C TYR A 115 -6.83 5.14 0.80
N VAL A 116 -6.06 5.82 -0.04
CA VAL A 116 -4.69 5.44 -0.42
C VAL A 116 -3.80 6.64 -0.16
N ASN A 117 -2.81 6.48 0.70
CA ASN A 117 -1.78 7.47 0.95
C ASN A 117 -0.77 7.46 -0.21
N ASN A 118 -0.62 8.61 -0.85
CA ASN A 118 0.38 8.90 -1.88
C ASN A 118 1.31 10.05 -1.45
N TYR A 119 1.29 10.44 -0.18
CA TYR A 119 2.19 11.45 0.37
C TYR A 119 3.59 10.87 0.57
N ASN A 120 4.59 11.44 -0.12
CA ASN A 120 5.95 10.92 -0.12
C ASN A 120 6.88 11.79 0.74
N PHE A 121 7.26 11.29 1.92
CA PHE A 121 8.24 11.93 2.80
C PHE A 121 9.65 11.92 2.22
N SER A 122 10.11 10.81 1.65
CA SER A 122 11.49 10.65 1.15
C SER A 122 11.87 11.74 0.14
N LYS A 123 10.96 12.04 -0.80
CA LYS A 123 11.18 13.05 -1.83
C LYS A 123 11.33 14.48 -1.28
N GLN A 124 10.66 14.78 -0.16
CA GLN A 124 10.70 16.12 0.44
C GLN A 124 11.89 16.30 1.38
N HIS A 125 12.45 15.20 1.89
CA HIS A 125 13.52 15.21 2.87
C HIS A 125 14.61 14.20 2.46
N PRO A 126 15.47 14.55 1.50
CA PRO A 126 16.57 13.66 1.08
C PRO A 126 17.55 13.33 2.23
N ASP A 127 17.55 14.12 3.30
CA ASP A 127 18.32 13.88 4.51
C ASP A 127 17.69 12.84 5.46
N LEU A 128 16.45 12.37 5.20
CA LEU A 128 15.80 11.29 5.96
C LEU A 128 16.47 9.94 5.67
N LYS A 129 17.59 9.69 6.35
CA LYS A 129 18.38 8.46 6.15
C LYS A 129 17.62 7.16 6.44
N PHE A 130 16.57 7.21 7.25
CA PHE A 130 15.78 6.03 7.60
C PHE A 130 14.58 5.80 6.64
N ILE A 131 14.27 6.76 5.76
CA ILE A 131 13.31 6.61 4.65
C ILE A 131 14.04 6.95 3.34
N PRO A 132 14.92 6.07 2.84
CA PRO A 132 15.58 6.27 1.56
C PRO A 132 14.57 6.42 0.40
N ASP A 133 14.99 7.12 -0.65
CA ASP A 133 14.15 7.46 -1.81
C ASP A 133 13.41 6.27 -2.44
N TRP A 134 14.03 5.08 -2.45
CA TRP A 134 13.43 3.88 -3.02
C TRP A 134 12.21 3.38 -2.24
N MET A 135 12.05 3.75 -0.97
CA MET A 135 10.87 3.40 -0.17
C MET A 135 9.65 4.24 -0.55
N GLY A 136 9.87 5.45 -1.08
CA GLY A 136 8.82 6.38 -1.49
C GLY A 136 7.73 6.59 -0.42
N VAL A 137 6.49 6.21 -0.73
CA VAL A 137 5.34 6.25 0.18
C VAL A 137 5.32 4.98 1.01
N CYS A 138 6.26 4.94 1.94
CA CYS A 138 6.62 3.80 2.75
C CYS A 138 5.47 3.28 3.63
N ARG A 139 5.64 2.07 4.14
CA ARG A 139 4.83 1.60 5.27
C ARG A 139 5.02 2.47 6.50
N ASP A 140 3.92 2.69 7.23
CA ASP A 140 3.83 3.52 8.43
C ASP A 140 4.06 5.03 8.19
N CYS A 141 4.30 5.45 6.94
CA CYS A 141 4.43 6.86 6.60
C CYS A 141 3.14 7.65 6.94
N ASP A 142 1.96 7.04 6.77
CA ASP A 142 0.67 7.59 7.19
C ASP A 142 0.53 7.72 8.72
N LEU A 143 1.15 6.84 9.50
CA LEU A 143 1.19 6.99 10.96
C LEU A 143 1.92 8.27 11.36
N TYR A 144 2.96 8.66 10.62
CA TYR A 144 3.66 9.90 10.92
C TYR A 144 2.78 11.14 10.74
N LEU A 145 1.92 11.10 9.72
CA LEU A 145 0.90 12.11 9.49
C LEU A 145 -0.17 12.07 10.59
N MET A 146 -0.68 10.88 10.92
CA MET A 146 -1.75 10.67 11.90
C MET A 146 -1.37 11.18 13.30
N PHE A 147 -0.17 10.85 13.79
CA PHE A 147 0.29 11.19 15.13
C PHE A 147 0.82 12.62 15.27
N GLY A 148 0.94 13.38 14.18
CA GLY A 148 1.35 14.78 14.29
C GLY A 148 2.84 14.99 14.50
N TYR A 149 3.73 14.04 14.11
CA TYR A 149 5.17 14.22 14.29
C TYR A 149 5.72 15.54 13.69
N PRO A 150 5.21 16.05 12.54
CA PRO A 150 5.62 17.35 12.01
C PRO A 150 5.40 18.55 12.93
N PHE A 151 4.51 18.43 13.93
CA PHE A 151 4.22 19.46 14.94
C PHE A 151 4.96 19.25 16.25
N LEU A 152 5.57 18.08 16.47
CA LEU A 152 6.25 17.79 17.72
C LEU A 152 7.60 18.53 17.79
N PRO A 153 7.95 19.09 18.97
CA PRO A 153 9.31 19.52 19.27
C PRO A 153 10.31 18.39 19.02
N ASP A 154 11.53 18.73 18.61
CA ASP A 154 12.52 17.75 18.19
C ASP A 154 12.84 16.72 19.28
N GLU A 155 12.84 17.16 20.54
CA GLU A 155 13.14 16.32 21.70
C GLU A 155 12.09 15.22 21.94
N LEU A 156 10.84 15.48 21.53
CA LEU A 156 9.70 14.57 21.69
C LEU A 156 9.52 13.62 20.51
N ARG A 157 10.32 13.75 19.46
CA ARG A 157 10.26 12.86 18.29
C ARG A 157 10.99 11.54 18.54
N PRO A 158 10.56 10.45 17.87
CA PRO A 158 11.32 9.20 17.80
C PRO A 158 12.75 9.47 17.31
N ILE A 159 13.71 8.66 17.77
CA ILE A 159 15.15 8.88 17.51
C ILE A 159 15.45 9.07 16.01
N GLY A 160 14.83 8.28 15.13
CA GLY A 160 15.02 8.40 13.68
C GLY A 160 14.53 9.72 13.08
N LEU A 161 13.58 10.40 13.74
CA LEU A 161 12.95 11.65 13.30
C LEU A 161 13.54 12.91 13.95
N ARG A 162 14.55 12.77 14.82
CA ARG A 162 15.22 13.91 15.44
C ARG A 162 16.16 14.60 14.46
N GLY A 163 16.27 15.92 14.54
CA GLY A 163 17.04 16.76 13.64
C GLY A 163 16.39 17.00 12.27
N ILE A 164 15.22 16.42 12.00
CA ILE A 164 14.50 16.60 10.74
C ILE A 164 13.74 17.92 10.74
N ASN A 165 13.94 18.74 9.71
CA ASN A 165 13.21 19.98 9.56
C ASN A 165 11.96 19.78 8.71
N PHE A 166 10.86 19.37 9.34
CA PHE A 166 9.56 19.25 8.67
C PHE A 166 9.12 20.57 8.03
N THR A 167 8.71 20.48 6.77
CA THR A 167 8.21 21.60 5.98
C THR A 167 6.79 21.98 6.41
N ASP A 168 6.32 23.15 5.96
CA ASP A 168 4.92 23.52 6.14
C ASP A 168 3.96 22.60 5.37
N MET A 169 4.45 21.96 4.30
CA MET A 169 3.68 20.94 3.58
C MET A 169 3.47 19.70 4.46
N ASP A 170 4.49 19.21 5.17
CA ASP A 170 4.36 18.08 6.09
C ASP A 170 3.39 18.38 7.23
N ARG A 171 3.46 19.59 7.78
CA ARG A 171 2.53 20.07 8.80
C ARG A 171 1.11 20.11 8.26
N ASN A 172 0.91 20.65 7.06
CA ASN A 172 -0.41 20.71 6.45
C ASN A 172 -0.96 19.32 6.13
N ALA A 173 -0.15 18.42 5.57
CA ALA A 173 -0.55 17.03 5.30
C ALA A 173 -0.92 16.31 6.60
N SER A 174 -0.08 16.43 7.64
CA SER A 174 -0.33 15.82 8.95
C SER A 174 -1.61 16.36 9.59
N ARG A 175 -1.82 17.69 9.57
CA ARG A 175 -3.04 18.31 10.09
C ARG A 175 -4.29 17.77 9.39
N THR A 176 -4.25 17.65 8.07
CA THR A 176 -5.37 17.15 7.28
C THR A 176 -5.63 15.68 7.57
N PHE A 177 -4.59 14.85 7.60
CA PHE A 177 -4.71 13.42 7.88
C PHE A 177 -5.24 13.17 9.30
N SER A 178 -4.69 13.82 10.32
CA SER A 178 -5.22 13.75 11.69
C SER A 178 -6.67 14.24 11.78
N ASN A 179 -7.05 15.27 10.99
CA ASN A 179 -8.43 15.75 10.94
C ASN A 179 -9.38 14.73 10.29
N ILE A 180 -8.96 14.02 9.23
CA ILE A 180 -9.71 12.91 8.61
C ILE A 180 -10.02 11.85 9.67
N ILE A 181 -8.99 11.37 10.38
CA ILE A 181 -9.13 10.35 11.43
C ILE A 181 -10.06 10.85 12.54
N ARG A 182 -9.84 12.07 13.04
CA ARG A 182 -10.69 12.71 14.05
C ARG A 182 -12.15 12.80 13.59
N ARG A 183 -12.41 13.23 12.36
CA ARG A 183 -13.78 13.37 11.85
C ARG A 183 -14.48 12.01 11.78
N PHE A 184 -13.77 10.98 11.32
CA PHE A 184 -14.29 9.63 11.30
C PHE A 184 -14.58 9.09 12.71
N THR A 185 -13.69 9.28 13.68
CA THR A 185 -13.89 8.77 15.05
C THR A 185 -15.08 9.43 15.75
N TYR A 186 -15.28 10.74 15.59
CA TYR A 186 -16.39 11.46 16.22
C TYR A 186 -17.72 11.33 15.48
N TYR A 187 -17.71 11.30 14.14
CA TYR A 187 -18.91 11.42 13.31
C TYR A 187 -19.17 10.23 12.40
N GLN A 188 -18.33 9.19 12.45
CA GLN A 188 -18.39 8.03 11.54
C GLN A 188 -18.36 8.45 10.06
N ASN A 189 -17.74 9.59 9.78
CA ASN A 189 -17.64 10.19 8.45
C ASN A 189 -16.36 11.03 8.34
N PRO A 190 -15.40 10.68 7.45
CA PRO A 190 -14.12 11.39 7.34
C PRO A 190 -14.24 12.76 6.66
N ASN A 191 -15.39 13.06 6.04
CA ASN A 191 -15.66 14.30 5.31
C ASN A 191 -15.52 15.55 6.20
N PHE A 192 -15.02 16.64 5.62
CA PHE A 192 -14.93 17.93 6.31
C PHE A 192 -16.30 18.62 6.38
N LEU A 193 -16.46 19.67 7.19
CA LEU A 193 -17.79 20.23 7.51
C LEU A 193 -18.58 20.74 6.29
N TYR A 194 -17.89 21.15 5.24
CA TYR A 194 -18.46 21.68 4.00
C TYR A 194 -18.01 20.92 2.75
N ASP A 195 -17.38 19.77 2.95
CA ASP A 195 -16.92 18.90 1.88
C ASP A 195 -17.58 17.54 2.02
N GLY A 196 -18.30 17.11 0.99
CA GLY A 196 -18.94 15.80 0.91
C GLY A 196 -18.32 14.89 -0.16
N SER A 197 -17.12 15.24 -0.65
CA SER A 197 -16.45 14.56 -1.76
C SER A 197 -16.07 13.11 -1.46
N TRP A 198 -15.81 12.78 -0.19
CA TRP A 198 -15.45 11.42 0.20
C TRP A 198 -16.69 10.54 0.28
N VAL A 199 -17.03 9.94 -0.86
CA VAL A 199 -18.10 8.95 -0.96
C VAL A 199 -17.67 7.61 -0.36
N ALA A 200 -18.64 6.86 0.17
CA ALA A 200 -18.38 5.55 0.73
C ALA A 200 -17.95 4.57 -0.37
N TYR A 201 -17.10 3.61 -0.01
CA TYR A 201 -16.73 2.48 -0.84
C TYR A 201 -17.96 1.61 -1.14
N GLU A 202 -18.19 1.35 -2.42
CA GLU A 202 -19.28 0.50 -2.90
C GLU A 202 -18.71 -0.73 -3.62
N PRO A 203 -19.28 -1.95 -3.46
CA PRO A 203 -18.73 -3.18 -4.04
C PRO A 203 -18.68 -3.23 -5.58
N ARG A 204 -19.28 -2.25 -6.26
CA ARG A 204 -19.27 -2.14 -7.74
C ARG A 204 -18.46 -0.95 -8.26
N ARG A 205 -18.20 0.04 -7.40
CA ARG A 205 -17.55 1.31 -7.81
C ARG A 205 -16.18 1.51 -7.17
N HIS A 206 -15.89 0.77 -6.09
CA HIS A 206 -14.59 0.75 -5.42
C HIS A 206 -14.02 2.15 -5.17
N TRP A 207 -14.87 3.05 -4.68
CA TRP A 207 -14.48 4.43 -4.39
C TRP A 207 -13.43 4.47 -3.29
N TYR A 208 -12.40 5.27 -3.50
CA TYR A 208 -11.39 5.55 -2.49
C TYR A 208 -10.94 7.01 -2.59
N MET A 209 -10.43 7.53 -1.48
CA MET A 209 -9.80 8.83 -1.43
C MET A 209 -8.31 8.70 -1.72
N ASN A 210 -7.84 9.36 -2.78
CA ASN A 210 -6.41 9.49 -3.03
C ASN A 210 -5.87 10.65 -2.18
N PHE A 211 -5.15 10.31 -1.11
CA PHE A 211 -4.41 11.28 -0.30
C PHE A 211 -3.07 11.57 -0.99
N ASN A 212 -3.13 12.35 -2.06
CA ASN A 212 -1.96 12.92 -2.71
C ASN A 212 -1.92 14.40 -2.37
N TYR A 213 -0.90 14.80 -1.62
CA TYR A 213 -0.76 16.15 -1.14
C TYR A 213 0.53 16.72 -1.68
N SER A 214 0.41 17.63 -2.64
CA SER A 214 1.55 18.17 -3.39
C SER A 214 1.53 19.70 -3.45
N HIS A 215 0.41 20.33 -3.09
CA HIS A 215 0.22 21.77 -3.15
C HIS A 215 -0.30 22.33 -1.82
N GLU A 216 0.02 23.60 -1.55
CA GLU A 216 -0.39 24.27 -0.31
C GLU A 216 -1.91 24.38 -0.15
N GLU A 217 -2.70 24.32 -1.23
CA GLU A 217 -4.16 24.45 -1.12
C GLU A 217 -4.89 23.15 -0.82
N ASP A 218 -4.19 22.01 -0.92
CA ASP A 218 -4.77 20.67 -0.82
C ASP A 218 -5.37 20.41 0.58
N TRP A 219 -5.01 21.21 1.61
CA TRP A 219 -5.51 21.05 2.98
C TRP A 219 -6.97 21.32 3.21
N LYS A 220 -7.62 21.97 2.25
CA LYS A 220 -9.04 22.31 2.34
C LYS A 220 -9.95 21.08 2.15
N VAL A 221 -9.42 20.01 1.56
CA VAL A 221 -10.15 18.77 1.27
C VAL A 221 -9.38 17.55 1.78
N PRO A 222 -10.03 16.41 2.02
CA PRO A 222 -9.36 15.17 2.42
C PRO A 222 -8.43 14.58 1.36
N GLY A 223 -8.58 14.95 0.09
CA GLY A 223 -7.83 14.43 -1.04
C GLY A 223 -8.64 14.48 -2.33
N THR A 224 -8.24 13.68 -3.32
CA THR A 224 -8.97 13.55 -4.59
C THR A 224 -9.74 12.23 -4.65
N ILE A 225 -11.03 12.27 -4.94
CA ILE A 225 -11.84 11.06 -5.10
C ILE A 225 -11.43 10.29 -6.36
N ALA A 226 -11.25 8.97 -6.24
CA ALA A 226 -10.88 8.08 -7.33
C ALA A 226 -11.56 6.70 -7.17
N ARG A 227 -11.39 5.82 -8.17
CA ARG A 227 -11.98 4.47 -8.20
C ARG A 227 -10.98 3.43 -8.61
N ASP A 228 -11.31 2.18 -8.27
CA ASP A 228 -10.70 0.98 -8.83
C ASP A 228 -9.18 0.94 -8.60
N TYR A 229 -8.71 1.35 -7.41
CA TYR A 229 -7.30 1.37 -7.07
C TYR A 229 -6.66 -0.01 -7.28
N ARG A 230 -5.83 -0.11 -8.33
CA ARG A 230 -5.12 -1.33 -8.74
C ARG A 230 -6.02 -2.56 -8.89
N TYR A 231 -7.30 -2.37 -9.25
CA TYR A 231 -8.29 -3.45 -9.15
C TYR A 231 -8.00 -4.63 -10.10
N GLN A 232 -7.26 -4.41 -11.20
CA GLN A 232 -6.77 -5.49 -12.06
C GLN A 232 -5.74 -6.38 -11.37
N ASP A 233 -4.87 -5.80 -10.54
CA ASP A 233 -3.87 -6.51 -9.75
C ASP A 233 -4.52 -7.21 -8.55
N VAL A 234 -5.54 -6.57 -7.96
CA VAL A 234 -6.41 -7.17 -6.94
C VAL A 234 -7.10 -8.42 -7.49
N ALA A 235 -7.67 -8.36 -8.70
CA ALA A 235 -8.30 -9.51 -9.34
C ALA A 235 -7.29 -10.63 -9.64
N PHE A 236 -6.06 -10.27 -10.01
CA PHE A 236 -4.99 -11.25 -10.17
C PHE A 236 -4.75 -12.04 -8.87
N TRP A 237 -4.63 -11.36 -7.73
CA TRP A 237 -4.37 -12.01 -6.43
C TRP A 237 -5.59 -12.69 -5.81
N ASN A 238 -6.78 -12.09 -5.92
CA ASN A 238 -7.98 -12.57 -5.23
C ASN A 238 -8.83 -13.55 -6.07
N GLU A 239 -8.66 -13.55 -7.40
CA GLU A 239 -9.43 -14.42 -8.29
C GLU A 239 -8.53 -15.38 -9.08
N TYR A 240 -7.55 -14.86 -9.81
CA TYR A 240 -6.74 -15.67 -10.74
C TYR A 240 -5.79 -16.64 -10.02
N ILE A 241 -5.01 -16.16 -9.04
CA ILE A 241 -4.07 -17.02 -8.30
C ILE A 241 -4.80 -18.15 -7.57
N PRO A 242 -5.87 -17.91 -6.78
CA PRO A 242 -6.65 -18.98 -6.16
C PRO A 242 -7.22 -19.97 -7.17
N ALA A 243 -7.70 -19.50 -8.33
CA ALA A 243 -8.16 -20.39 -9.38
C ALA A 243 -7.02 -21.27 -9.93
N LEU A 244 -5.87 -20.67 -10.26
CA LEU A 244 -4.69 -21.35 -10.81
C LEU A 244 -4.14 -22.42 -9.86
N VAL A 245 -4.13 -22.14 -8.56
CA VAL A 245 -3.70 -23.10 -7.52
C VAL A 245 -4.66 -24.29 -7.41
N ASN A 246 -5.95 -24.08 -7.65
CA ASN A 246 -6.99 -25.11 -7.55
C ASN A 246 -7.23 -25.88 -8.87
N TYR A 247 -6.72 -25.39 -10.00
CA TYR A 247 -6.81 -26.12 -11.26
C TYR A 247 -5.98 -27.41 -11.19
N MET A 248 -6.64 -28.56 -11.35
CA MET A 248 -5.95 -29.83 -11.57
C MET A 248 -5.31 -29.79 -12.95
N THR A 249 -3.98 -29.82 -13.01
CA THR A 249 -3.27 -29.99 -14.27
C THR A 249 -3.38 -31.44 -14.70
N THR A 250 -4.07 -31.70 -15.81
CA THR A 250 -3.92 -32.99 -16.50
C THR A 250 -2.53 -33.00 -17.11
N THR A 251 -1.63 -33.82 -16.59
CA THR A 251 -0.30 -34.08 -17.16
C THR A 251 -0.44 -34.81 -18.49
N PHE A 252 -0.78 -34.09 -19.55
CA PHE A 252 -0.51 -34.53 -20.90
C PHE A 252 0.62 -33.69 -21.46
N SER A 253 1.72 -34.38 -21.77
CA SER A 253 2.86 -33.80 -22.50
C SER A 253 2.41 -33.43 -23.92
N PRO A 254 2.87 -32.30 -24.49
CA PRO A 254 2.65 -31.95 -25.90
C PRO A 254 3.20 -32.99 -26.88
#